data_AF-A0A9R1XY37-F1
#
_entry.id   AF-A0A9R1XY37-F1
#
_cell.length_a   1.000
_cell.length_b   1.000
_cell.length_c   1.000
_cell.angle_alpha   90.00
_cell.angle_beta   90.00
_cell.angle_gamma   90.00
#
_symmetry.space_group_name_H-M   'P 1'
#
loop_
_entity.id
_entity.type
_entity.pdbx_description
1 polymer ?
#
loop_
_entity_poly.entity_id
_entity_poly.type
_entity_poly.pdbx_seq_one_letter_code
_entity_poly.pdbx_strand_id
1 'polypeptide(L)'
;MFSFGFVSVAIYGDQEKPVLITYLDLALNHMSCFQGLFLCPQAFSLLFHNFCIYHISPPGHELGAATMSYNDPLLSVDDLAD
;
A
#
# COMPACT_ATOMS: atom_id res chain seq x y z
N MET A 1 11.46 -3.46 -21.24
CA MET A 1 10.69 -3.68 -20.00
C MET A 1 10.77 -2.36 -19.25
N PHE A 2 9.73 -1.54 -19.38
CA PHE A 2 9.68 -0.26 -18.69
C PHE A 2 9.47 -0.57 -17.20
N SER A 3 10.26 0.08 -16.33
CA SER A 3 10.06 0.00 -14.88
C SER A 3 9.50 1.35 -14.46
N PHE A 4 8.34 1.33 -13.81
CA PHE A 4 7.61 2.54 -13.38
C PHE A 4 8.12 3.13 -12.06
N GLY A 5 9.26 2.64 -11.56
CA GLY A 5 9.88 3.09 -10.33
C GLY A 5 9.78 2.06 -9.21
N PHE A 6 10.08 2.49 -7.99
CA PHE A 6 9.99 1.65 -6.80
C PHE A 6 8.66 1.90 -6.09
N VAL A 7 8.08 0.83 -5.54
CA VAL A 7 6.93 0.90 -4.64
C VAL A 7 7.39 0.66 -3.21
N SER A 8 6.81 1.39 -2.26
CA SER A 8 7.07 1.19 -0.85
C SER A 8 6.01 0.26 -0.26
N VAL A 9 6.42 -0.70 0.56
CA VAL A 9 5.52 -1.72 1.11
C VAL A 9 5.71 -1.86 2.60
N ALA A 10 4.64 -1.72 3.36
CA ALA A 10 4.62 -2.01 4.80
C ALA A 10 3.98 -3.38 5.04
N ILE A 11 4.71 -4.25 5.75
CA ILE A 11 4.32 -5.66 5.94
C ILE A 11 3.92 -5.89 7.39
N TYR A 12 2.79 -6.58 7.59
CA TYR A 12 2.27 -6.90 8.91
C TYR A 12 1.83 -8.35 9.00
N GLY A 13 2.18 -9.01 10.10
CA GLY A 13 1.80 -10.39 10.37
C GLY A 13 2.85 -11.41 9.94
N ASP A 14 2.41 -12.64 9.76
CA ASP A 14 3.25 -13.81 9.53
C ASP A 14 3.37 -14.10 8.04
N GLN A 15 4.58 -14.03 7.48
CA GLN A 15 4.85 -14.20 6.04
C GLN A 15 4.64 -15.63 5.52
N GLU A 16 4.43 -16.61 6.42
CA GLU A 16 4.04 -17.98 6.01
C GLU A 16 2.55 -18.09 5.67
N LYS A 17 1.74 -17.07 6.00
CA LYS A 17 0.30 -17.04 5.75
C LYS A 17 -0.06 -16.50 4.36
N PRO A 18 -1.27 -16.78 3.85
CA PRO A 18 -1.77 -16.17 2.62
C PRO A 18 -1.68 -14.65 2.64
N VAL A 19 -1.37 -14.06 1.49
CA VAL A 19 -1.16 -12.62 1.36
C VAL A 19 -2.50 -11.90 1.17
N LEU A 20 -2.68 -10.82 1.93
CA LEU A 20 -3.69 -9.80 1.70
C LEU A 20 -2.99 -8.51 1.25
N ILE A 21 -3.14 -8.16 -0.02
CA ILE A 21 -2.61 -6.91 -0.57
C ILE A 21 -3.64 -5.81 -0.39
N THR A 22 -3.16 -4.63 0.00
CA THR A 22 -3.96 -3.42 -0.01
C THR A 22 -3.20 -2.29 -0.70
N TYR A 23 -3.90 -1.47 -1.47
CA TYR A 23 -3.34 -0.32 -2.17
C TYR A 23 -3.93 0.97 -1.59
N LEU A 24 -3.09 1.96 -1.32
CA LEU A 24 -3.51 3.19 -0.64
C LEU A 24 -4.24 4.16 -1.57
N ASP A 25 -5.28 4.81 -1.05
CA ASP A 25 -5.94 5.91 -1.73
C ASP A 25 -5.11 7.21 -1.66
N LEU A 26 -5.43 8.16 -2.53
CA LEU A 26 -4.74 9.43 -2.68
C LEU A 26 -4.70 10.20 -1.36
N ALA A 27 -3.54 10.77 -1.05
CA ALA A 27 -3.27 11.57 0.16
C ALA A 27 -3.48 10.83 1.50
N LEU A 28 -3.64 9.50 1.50
CA LEU A 28 -3.74 8.69 2.70
C LEU A 28 -2.51 7.79 2.89
N ASN A 29 -2.26 7.39 4.13
CA ASN A 29 -1.31 6.33 4.46
C ASN A 29 -2.07 5.05 4.86
N HIS A 30 -1.36 3.94 5.06
CA HIS A 30 -1.99 2.66 5.45
C HIS A 30 -2.83 2.74 6.73
N MET A 31 -2.43 3.57 7.70
CA MET A 31 -3.23 3.78 8.90
C MET A 31 -4.52 4.52 8.58
N SER A 32 -4.46 5.70 7.96
CA SER A 32 -5.65 6.52 7.69
C SER A 32 -6.58 5.89 6.64
N CYS A 33 -6.03 5.17 5.66
CA CYS A 33 -6.78 4.49 4.60
C CYS A 33 -7.60 3.30 5.13
N PHE A 34 -7.06 2.53 6.08
CA PHE A 34 -7.69 1.30 6.57
C PHE A 34 -8.10 1.34 8.04
N GLN A 35 -8.05 2.52 8.68
CA GLN A 35 -8.40 2.69 10.09
C GLN A 35 -9.77 2.09 10.42
N GLY A 36 -10.80 2.34 9.59
CA GLY A 36 -12.15 1.80 9.82
C GLY A 36 -12.21 0.26 9.79
N LEU A 37 -11.37 -0.38 8.97
CA LEU A 37 -11.29 -1.83 8.86
C LEU A 37 -10.57 -2.43 10.08
N PHE A 38 -9.47 -1.81 10.50
CA PHE A 38 -8.62 -2.32 11.57
C PHE A 38 -9.04 -1.91 12.98
N LEU A 39 -9.88 -0.89 13.14
CA LEU A 39 -10.46 -0.54 14.44
C LEU A 39 -11.65 -1.43 14.82
N CYS A 40 -12.23 -2.18 13.88
CA CYS A 40 -13.25 -3.17 14.19
C CYS A 40 -12.57 -4.43 14.76
N PRO A 41 -12.76 -4.78 16.04
CA PRO A 41 -12.02 -5.88 16.67
C PRO A 41 -12.22 -7.22 15.98
N GLN A 42 -13.44 -7.51 15.50
CA GLN A 42 -13.73 -8.74 14.76
C GLN A 42 -12.98 -8.80 13.42
N ALA A 43 -12.99 -7.70 12.65
CA ALA A 43 -12.31 -7.65 11.36
C ALA A 43 -10.80 -7.70 11.55
N PHE A 44 -10.26 -6.93 12.52
CA PHE A 44 -8.85 -6.97 12.86
C PHE A 44 -8.39 -8.39 13.21
N SER A 45 -9.10 -9.06 14.14
CA SER A 45 -8.76 -10.42 14.54
C SER A 45 -8.78 -11.37 13.35
N LEU A 46 -9.84 -11.36 12.54
CA LEU A 46 -9.95 -12.23 11.37
C LEU A 46 -8.84 -11.99 10.35
N LEU A 47 -8.51 -10.73 10.05
CA LEU A 47 -7.52 -10.38 9.04
C LEU A 47 -6.10 -10.72 9.51
N PHE A 48 -5.72 -10.30 10.72
CA PHE A 48 -4.36 -10.50 11.23
C PHE A 48 -4.08 -11.95 11.67
N HIS A 49 -5.10 -12.74 12.01
CA HIS A 49 -4.90 -14.17 12.27
C HIS A 49 -4.78 -14.99 10.99
N ASN A 50 -5.43 -14.59 9.90
CA ASN A 50 -5.55 -15.42 8.72
C ASN A 50 -4.59 -15.02 7.59
N PHE A 51 -4.08 -13.79 7.59
CA PHE A 51 -3.31 -13.25 6.48
C PHE A 51 -2.00 -12.57 6.91
N CYS A 52 -1.04 -12.54 6.00
CA CYS A 52 0.05 -11.56 6.00
C CYS A 52 -0.39 -10.35 5.18
N ILE A 53 -0.36 -9.15 5.75
CA ILE A 53 -0.89 -7.95 5.10
C ILE A 53 0.26 -7.14 4.52
N TYR A 54 0.13 -6.79 3.24
CA TYR A 54 1.08 -5.96 2.49
C TYR A 54 0.38 -4.67 2.07
N HIS A 55 0.73 -3.56 2.72
CA HIS A 55 0.24 -2.23 2.37
C HIS A 55 1.17 -1.58 1.36
N ILE A 56 0.72 -1.48 0.10
CA ILE A 56 1.47 -0.87 -0.99
C ILE A 56 1.17 0.62 -1.04
N SER A 57 2.19 1.44 -0.84
CA SER A 57 2.14 2.87 -1.13
C SER A 57 2.44 3.12 -2.61
N PRO A 58 1.61 3.90 -3.32
CA PRO A 58 1.94 4.38 -4.65
C PRO A 58 3.32 5.09 -4.67
N PRO A 59 4.04 5.08 -5.81
CA PRO A 59 5.30 5.81 -5.93
C PRO A 59 5.14 7.29 -5.54
N GLY A 60 6.01 7.77 -4.64
CA GLY A 60 5.98 9.17 -4.18
C GLY A 60 4.94 9.47 -3.11
N HIS A 61 4.17 8.47 -2.66
CA HIS A 61 3.22 8.58 -1.56
C HIS A 61 3.76 8.03 -0.24
N GLU A 62 4.95 7.44 -0.23
CA GLU A 62 5.61 7.03 1.01
C GLU A 62 5.96 8.20 1.94
N LEU A 63 6.04 7.93 3.24
CA LEU A 63 6.40 8.92 4.23
C LEU A 63 7.82 9.43 3.96
N GLY A 64 7.94 10.74 3.71
CA GLY A 64 9.23 11.38 3.40
C GLY A 64 9.65 11.28 1.93
N ALA A 65 8.72 10.89 1.04
CA ALA A 65 8.94 10.97 -0.39
C ALA A 65 9.39 12.38 -0.82
N ALA A 66 10.32 12.42 -1.78
CA ALA A 66 10.71 13.68 -2.41
C ALA A 66 9.55 14.24 -3.24
N THR A 67 9.46 15.56 -3.35
CA THR A 67 8.50 16.20 -4.26
C THR A 67 8.76 15.75 -5.69
N MET A 68 7.70 15.31 -6.38
CA MET A 68 7.78 14.96 -7.80
C MET A 68 8.26 16.16 -8.63
N SER A 69 9.20 15.91 -9.53
CA SER A 69 9.67 16.86 -10.52
C SER A 69 8.64 17.02 -11.64
N TYR A 70 8.57 18.20 -12.25
CA TYR A 70 7.73 18.43 -13.45
C TYR A 70 8.14 17.53 -14.63
N ASN A 71 9.38 17.04 -14.64
CA ASN A 71 9.90 16.17 -15.68
C ASN A 71 9.66 14.68 -15.38
N ASP A 72 9.14 14.33 -14.21
CA ASP A 72 8.87 12.94 -13.88
C ASP A 72 7.66 12.45 -14.69
N PRO A 73 7.73 11.24 -15.26
CA PRO A 73 6.61 10.69 -16.02
C PRO A 73 5.41 10.49 -15.08
N LEU A 74 4.27 11.01 -15.50
CA LEU A 74 3.02 10.85 -14.78
C LEU A 74 2.46 9.46 -15.10
N LEU A 75 2.30 8.64 -14.07
CA LEU A 75 1.77 7.28 -14.21
C LEU A 75 0.25 7.33 -14.37
N SER A 76 -0.27 6.62 -15.36
CA SER A 76 -1.70 6.36 -15.48
C SER A 76 -2.15 5.28 -14.49
N VAL A 77 -3.46 5.07 -14.37
CA VAL A 77 -3.99 3.98 -13.52
C VAL A 77 -3.58 2.61 -14.06
N ASP A 78 -3.48 2.46 -15.38
CA ASP A 78 -3.01 1.22 -15.99
C ASP A 78 -1.52 0.99 -15.68
N ASP A 79 -0.69 2.04 -15.75
CA ASP A 79 0.74 1.95 -15.40
C ASP A 79 0.96 1.59 -13.90
N LEU A 80 0.02 1.97 -13.03
CA LEU A 80 0.07 1.62 -11.60
C LEU A 80 -0.41 0.19 -11.31
N ALA A 81 -1.12 -0.43 -12.25
CA ALA A 81 -1.67 -1.78 -12.11
C ALA A 81 -0.77 -2.87 -12.75
N ASP A 82 0.16 -2.47 -13.62
CA ASP A 82 1.16 -3.33 -14.28
C ASP A 82 2.34 -3.73 -13.37
#